data_AF-A0A1G0DUC2-F1
#
_entry.id   AF-A0A1G0DUC2-F1
#
_cell.length_a   1.000
_cell.length_b   1.000
_cell.length_c   1.000
_cell.angle_alpha   90.00
_cell.angle_beta   90.00
_cell.angle_gamma   90.00
#
_symmetry.space_group_name_H-M   'P 1'
#
loop_
_entity.id
_entity.type
_entity.pdbx_description
1 polymer ?
#
loop_
_entity_poly.entity_id
_entity_poly.type
_entity_poly.pdbx_seq_one_letter_code
_entity_poly.pdbx_strand_id
1 'polypeptide(L)'
;MLEHDHRIVGCAALYPFPDEAAAELACLAIDPQCRDRGYGQVILVHMTGIAKSQGLKKLFVLTTRTAHWFVERGFSEADVSALPAQKKSLYNWQRKSKVFVRKI
;
A
#
# COMPACT_ATOMS: atom_id res chain seq x y z
N MET A 1 -9.77 -7.40 -5.81
CA MET A 1 -10.46 -6.28 -6.47
C MET A 1 -11.70 -5.96 -5.67
N LEU A 2 -12.21 -4.72 -5.74
CA LEU A 2 -13.47 -4.31 -5.10
C LEU A 2 -14.54 -4.11 -6.16
N GLU A 3 -15.67 -4.78 -6.01
CA GLU A 3 -16.82 -4.71 -6.91
C GLU A 3 -18.01 -4.04 -6.20
N HIS A 4 -18.72 -3.17 -6.91
CA HIS A 4 -19.97 -2.56 -6.48
C HIS A 4 -20.89 -2.42 -7.71
N ASP A 5 -22.16 -2.83 -7.58
CA ASP A 5 -23.15 -2.85 -8.67
C ASP A 5 -22.63 -3.47 -9.99
N HIS A 6 -22.00 -4.63 -9.89
CA HIS A 6 -21.41 -5.35 -11.03
C HIS A 6 -20.29 -4.59 -11.78
N ARG A 7 -19.68 -3.60 -11.13
CA ARG A 7 -18.54 -2.83 -11.66
C ARG A 7 -17.36 -2.88 -10.71
N ILE A 8 -16.16 -3.05 -11.26
CA ILE A 8 -14.92 -2.94 -10.47
C ILE A 8 -14.68 -1.46 -10.16
N VAL A 9 -14.78 -1.10 -8.90
CA VAL A 9 -14.62 0.28 -8.41
C VAL A 9 -13.23 0.54 -7.82
N GLY A 10 -12.43 -0.51 -7.63
CA GLY A 10 -11.05 -0.35 -7.17
C GLY A 10 -10.23 -1.62 -7.11
N CYS A 11 -8.92 -1.46 -7.01
CA CYS A 11 -7.97 -2.55 -6.86
C CYS A 11 -6.82 -2.16 -5.93
N ALA A 12 -6.16 -3.18 -5.41
CA ALA A 12 -4.85 -3.11 -4.77
C ALA A 12 -4.20 -4.50 -4.85
N ALA A 13 -2.89 -4.52 -4.74
CA ALA A 13 -2.07 -5.72 -4.62
C ALA A 13 -1.31 -5.68 -3.29
N LEU A 14 -1.08 -6.85 -2.69
CA LEU A 14 -0.30 -7.00 -1.48
C LEU A 14 0.85 -7.97 -1.78
N TYR A 15 2.10 -7.49 -1.66
CA TYR A 15 3.29 -8.32 -1.85
C TYR A 15 3.97 -8.57 -0.50
N PRO A 16 3.90 -9.79 0.05
CA PRO A 16 4.50 -10.10 1.34
C PRO A 16 6.02 -10.27 1.23
N PHE A 17 6.71 -9.87 2.30
CA PHE A 17 8.13 -10.08 2.57
C PHE A 17 8.24 -10.72 3.96
N PRO A 18 8.04 -12.04 4.08
CA PRO A 18 7.92 -12.73 5.36
C PRO A 18 9.15 -12.60 6.26
N ASP A 19 10.35 -12.69 5.69
CA ASP A 19 11.63 -12.64 6.42
C ASP A 19 11.83 -11.32 7.20
N GLU A 20 11.19 -10.24 6.73
CA GLU A 20 11.27 -8.91 7.34
C GLU A 20 9.94 -8.48 7.98
N ALA A 21 8.98 -9.42 8.10
CA ALA A 21 7.62 -9.21 8.59
C ALA A 21 6.95 -7.97 7.96
N ALA A 22 7.11 -7.80 6.65
CA ALA A 22 6.66 -6.61 5.92
C ALA A 22 5.78 -6.98 4.73
N ALA A 23 4.96 -6.05 4.26
CA ALA A 23 4.25 -6.18 2.99
C ALA A 23 4.24 -4.85 2.22
N GLU A 24 4.37 -4.94 0.90
CA GLU A 24 4.11 -3.80 0.02
C GLU A 24 2.62 -3.75 -0.32
N LEU A 25 1.97 -2.61 -0.06
CA LEU A 25 0.67 -2.32 -0.65
C LEU A 25 0.90 -1.56 -1.97
N ALA A 26 0.68 -2.25 -3.08
CA ALA A 26 0.92 -1.75 -4.43
C ALA A 26 -0.38 -1.60 -5.22
N CYS A 27 -0.32 -0.88 -6.34
CA CYS A 27 -1.43 -0.75 -7.30
C CYS A 27 -2.77 -0.34 -6.67
N LEU A 28 -2.77 0.43 -5.58
CA LEU A 28 -4.00 0.97 -5.00
C LEU A 28 -4.58 2.02 -5.93
N ALA A 29 -5.71 1.70 -6.57
CA ALA A 29 -6.43 2.60 -7.46
C ALA A 29 -7.93 2.46 -7.23
N ILE A 30 -8.64 3.60 -7.27
CA ILE A 30 -10.09 3.69 -7.19
C ILE A 30 -10.58 4.38 -8.46
N ASP A 31 -11.69 3.89 -9.02
CA ASP A 31 -12.37 4.52 -10.13
C ASP A 31 -12.63 6.01 -9.80
N PRO A 32 -12.25 6.96 -10.67
CA PRO A 32 -12.45 8.39 -10.42
C PRO A 32 -13.88 8.79 -10.02
N GLN A 33 -14.90 8.13 -10.57
CA GLN A 33 -16.31 8.40 -10.30
C GLN A 33 -16.75 7.90 -8.91
N CYS A 34 -15.94 7.02 -8.31
CA CYS A 34 -16.19 6.38 -7.03
C CYS A 34 -15.23 6.86 -5.92
N ARG A 35 -14.40 7.87 -6.20
CA ARG A 35 -13.54 8.52 -5.19
C ARG A 35 -14.41 9.16 -4.10
N ASP A 36 -13.80 9.36 -2.93
CA ASP A 36 -14.40 9.97 -1.74
C ASP A 36 -15.60 9.21 -1.11
N ARG A 37 -15.95 8.04 -1.65
CA ARG A 37 -16.94 7.12 -1.07
C ARG A 37 -16.37 6.14 -0.03
N GLY A 38 -15.12 6.34 0.40
CA GLY A 38 -14.45 5.48 1.38
C GLY A 38 -13.87 4.17 0.82
N TYR A 39 -14.04 3.85 -0.46
CA TYR A 39 -13.55 2.58 -1.03
C TYR A 39 -12.03 2.35 -0.88
N GLY A 40 -11.22 3.40 -1.00
CA GLY A 40 -9.77 3.29 -0.74
C GLY A 40 -9.46 2.84 0.69
N GLN A 41 -10.25 3.32 1.67
CA GLN A 41 -10.12 2.91 3.06
C GLN A 41 -10.54 1.45 3.25
N VAL A 42 -11.64 1.03 2.63
CA VAL A 42 -12.13 -0.36 2.67
C VAL A 42 -11.04 -1.32 2.15
N ILE A 43 -10.45 -1.00 1.00
CA ILE A 43 -9.36 -1.81 0.42
C ILE A 43 -8.15 -1.83 1.36
N LEU A 44 -7.73 -0.68 1.91
CA LEU A 44 -6.60 -0.62 2.84
C LEU A 44 -6.82 -1.47 4.09
N VAL A 45 -8.02 -1.40 4.70
CA VAL A 45 -8.38 -2.20 5.88
C VAL A 45 -8.35 -3.68 5.55
N HIS A 46 -8.94 -4.09 4.43
CA HIS A 46 -8.94 -5.48 3.99
C HIS A 46 -7.52 -6.01 3.77
N MET A 47 -6.67 -5.28 3.04
CA MET A 47 -5.27 -5.66 2.80
C MET A 47 -4.45 -5.70 4.09
N THR A 48 -4.75 -4.81 5.04
CA THR A 48 -4.14 -4.84 6.37
C THR A 48 -4.53 -6.10 7.14
N GLY A 49 -5.80 -6.51 7.07
CA GLY A 49 -6.26 -7.76 7.68
C GLY A 49 -5.53 -8.99 7.13
N ILE A 50 -5.37 -9.06 5.81
CA ILE A 50 -4.61 -10.13 5.14
C ILE A 50 -3.14 -10.13 5.59
N ALA A 51 -2.50 -8.97 5.66
CA ALA A 51 -1.12 -8.88 6.11
C ALA A 51 -0.96 -9.35 7.57
N LYS A 52 -1.90 -8.97 8.45
CA LYS A 52 -1.92 -9.42 9.85
C LYS A 52 -2.12 -10.92 9.97
N SER A 53 -3.02 -11.52 9.19
CA SER A 53 -3.24 -12.98 9.22
C SER A 53 -2.02 -13.76 8.74
N GLN A 54 -1.13 -13.13 7.97
CA GLN A 54 0.16 -13.69 7.54
C GLN A 54 1.30 -13.43 8.54
N GLY A 55 1.03 -12.81 9.70
CA GLY A 55 2.04 -12.51 10.73
C GLY A 55 2.94 -11.32 10.41
N LEU A 56 2.59 -10.52 9.39
CA LEU A 56 3.34 -9.32 9.02
C LEU A 56 3.05 -8.18 9.99
N LYS A 57 4.06 -7.36 10.26
CA LYS A 57 4.06 -6.30 11.29
C LYS A 57 4.06 -4.89 10.72
N LYS A 58 4.33 -4.73 9.43
CA LYS A 58 4.36 -3.42 8.77
C LYS A 58 3.90 -3.50 7.32
N LEU A 59 3.27 -2.43 6.86
CA LEU A 59 3.01 -2.16 5.45
C LEU A 59 3.91 -1.03 4.97
N PHE A 60 4.34 -1.09 3.72
CA PHE A 60 4.97 0.03 3.04
C PHE A 60 4.34 0.28 1.68
N VAL A 61 4.43 1.53 1.23
CA VAL A 61 3.95 1.96 -0.10
C VAL A 61 4.99 2.83 -0.78
N LEU A 62 4.99 2.78 -2.11
CA LEU A 62 5.81 3.62 -2.98
C LEU A 62 4.87 4.52 -3.79
N THR A 63 4.91 5.83 -3.57
CA THR A 63 4.03 6.77 -4.28
C THR A 63 4.77 8.03 -4.74
N THR A 64 4.36 8.57 -5.89
CA THR A 64 4.84 9.84 -6.44
C THR A 64 3.82 10.97 -6.32
N ARG A 65 2.55 10.66 -6.05
CA ARG A 65 1.43 11.62 -6.15
C ARG A 65 0.46 11.63 -4.96
N THR A 66 0.30 10.51 -4.25
CA THR A 66 -0.75 10.32 -3.25
C THR A 66 -0.23 10.24 -1.81
N ALA A 67 0.87 10.95 -1.51
CA ALA A 67 1.51 10.91 -0.19
C ALA A 67 0.56 11.32 0.96
N HIS A 68 -0.16 12.45 0.81
CA HIS A 68 -1.01 13.00 1.87
C HIS A 68 -2.08 12.01 2.35
N TRP A 69 -2.72 11.30 1.42
CA TRP A 69 -3.76 10.30 1.72
C TRP A 69 -3.23 9.15 2.61
N PHE A 70 -1.98 8.73 2.41
CA PHE A 70 -1.35 7.71 3.24
C PHE A 70 -0.94 8.26 4.61
N VAL A 71 -0.46 9.51 4.68
CA VAL A 71 -0.09 10.16 5.93
C VAL A 71 -1.28 10.26 6.89
N GLU A 72 -2.44 10.69 6.40
CA GLU A 72 -3.70 10.72 7.17
C GLU A 72 -4.11 9.35 7.72
N ARG A 73 -3.61 8.26 7.13
CA ARG A 73 -3.93 6.87 7.50
C ARG A 73 -2.84 6.21 8.33
N GLY A 74 -1.93 7.01 8.88
CA GLY A 74 -0.90 6.59 9.81
C GLY A 74 0.36 6.05 9.14
N PHE A 75 0.55 6.29 7.85
CA PHE A 75 1.86 6.06 7.23
C PHE A 75 2.79 7.25 7.50
N SER A 76 4.07 6.96 7.71
CA SER A 76 5.10 7.98 7.85
C SER A 76 6.11 7.85 6.72
N GLU A 77 6.60 8.98 6.21
CA GLU A 77 7.66 9.00 5.20
C GLU A 77 8.91 8.33 5.79
N ALA A 78 9.57 7.50 4.99
CA ALA A 78 10.77 6.79 5.34
C ALA A 78 11.77 6.81 4.18
N ASP A 79 13.02 6.48 4.46
CA ASP A 79 14.03 6.31 3.43
C ASP A 79 13.90 4.97 2.70
N VAL A 80 14.50 4.88 1.51
CA VAL A 80 14.65 3.62 0.75
C VAL A 80 15.36 2.55 1.58
N SER A 81 16.18 2.96 2.56
CA SER A 81 16.82 2.07 3.54
C SER A 81 15.83 1.31 4.43
N ALA A 82 14.57 1.74 4.54
CA ALA A 82 13.52 1.08 5.34
C ALA A 82 12.79 -0.05 4.57
N LEU A 83 12.99 -0.15 3.25
CA LEU A 83 12.41 -1.19 2.42
C LEU A 83 13.02 -2.58 2.73
N PRO A 84 12.32 -3.67 2.39
CA PRO A 84 12.94 -4.99 2.38
C PRO A 84 14.16 -5.08 1.46
N ALA A 85 15.16 -5.88 1.81
CA ALA A 85 16.40 -6.02 1.03
C ALA A 85 16.12 -6.42 -0.43
N GLN A 86 15.21 -7.39 -0.62
CA GLN A 86 14.75 -7.81 -1.94
C GLN A 86 14.04 -6.68 -2.71
N LYS A 87 13.38 -5.75 -2.02
CA LYS A 87 12.72 -4.62 -2.66
C LYS A 87 13.70 -3.49 -2.98
N LYS A 88 14.73 -3.28 -2.15
CA LYS A 88 15.79 -2.30 -2.40
C LYS A 88 16.55 -2.58 -3.69
N SER A 89 16.89 -3.84 -3.95
CA SER A 89 17.61 -4.22 -5.18
C SER A 89 16.80 -3.97 -6.46
N LEU A 90 15.47 -4.02 -6.36
CA LEU A 90 14.53 -3.76 -7.45
C LEU A 90 14.04 -2.30 -7.49
N TYR A 91 14.57 -1.44 -6.62
CA TYR A 91 14.08 -0.08 -6.49
C TYR A 91 14.45 0.75 -7.72
N ASN A 92 13.43 1.15 -8.49
CA ASN A 92 13.63 1.98 -9.67
C ASN A 92 13.80 3.45 -9.27
N TRP A 93 15.06 3.89 -9.17
CA TRP A 93 15.44 5.27 -8.85
C TRP A 93 14.92 6.31 -9.86
N GLN A 94 14.64 5.93 -11.11
CA GLN A 94 14.09 6.85 -12.11
C GLN A 94 12.66 7.27 -11.78
N ARG A 95 11.89 6.42 -11.08
CA ARG A 95 10.51 6.76 -10.68
C ARG A 95 10.46 7.81 -9.57
N LYS A 96 11.55 8.01 -8.83
CA LYS A 96 11.64 8.94 -7.67
C LYS A 96 10.44 8.81 -6.72
N SER A 97 9.96 7.59 -6.50
CA SER A 97 8.87 7.35 -5.56
C SER A 97 9.31 7.70 -4.14
N LYS A 98 8.40 8.23 -3.33
CA LYS A 98 8.63 8.35 -1.89
C LYS A 98 8.20 7.06 -1.20
N VAL A 99 8.93 6.67 -0.17
CA VAL A 99 8.61 5.48 0.65
C VAL A 99 7.81 5.94 1.86
N PHE A 100 6.72 5.24 2.13
CA PHE A 100 5.90 5.46 3.31
C PHE A 100 5.67 4.13 4.02
N VAL A 101 5.77 4.12 5.35
CA VAL A 101 5.67 2.91 6.18
C VAL A 101 4.65 3.10 7.29
N ARG A 102 3.89 2.05 7.59
CA ARG A 102 2.95 1.99 8.71
C ARG A 102 3.09 0.66 9.43
N LYS A 103 3.17 0.70 10.77
CA LYS A 103 3.06 -0.51 11.60
C LYS A 103 1.59 -0.94 11.66
N ILE A 104 1.34 -2.24 11.54
CA ILE A 104 -0.01 -2.81 11.52
C ILE A 104 -0.25 -3.74 12.71
#